data_AF-A0A9E0LN12-F1
#
_entry.id   AF-A0A9E0LN12-F1
#
_cell.length_a   1.000
_cell.length_b   1.000
_cell.length_c   1.000
_cell.angle_alpha   90.00
_cell.angle_beta   90.00
_cell.angle_gamma   90.00
#
_symmetry.space_group_name_H-M   'P 1'
#
loop_
_entity.id
_entity.type
_entity.pdbx_description
1 polymer ?
#
loop_
_entity_poly.entity_id
_entity_poly.type
_entity_poly.pdbx_seq_one_letter_code
_entity_poly.pdbx_strand_id
1 'polypeptide(L)'
;MTDQTMVEHEQDLDEESERASFDYIVRAKHKIAETAATGGTEACIFLGSEGVSAFNCFGDLISNENFDRTPQSELYKLFNHPLCQDGIIARGLCRWASGSGLTIRPRFLKVVGSQWQRTLYLSVSWKHQSDQAD
;
A
#
# COMPACT_ATOMS: atom_id res chain seq x y z
N MET A 1 3.43 -25.11 26.58
CA MET A 1 2.23 -25.03 25.72
C MET A 1 2.25 -23.65 25.14
N THR A 2 2.88 -23.51 23.98
CA THR A 2 3.27 -22.24 23.37
C THR A 2 2.53 -22.13 22.05
N ASP A 3 1.95 -20.95 21.84
CA ASP A 3 1.38 -20.43 20.59
C ASP A 3 1.96 -21.05 19.32
N GLN A 4 1.23 -21.99 18.72
CA GLN A 4 1.51 -22.48 17.37
C GLN A 4 0.48 -21.99 16.35
N THR A 5 -0.51 -21.18 16.75
CA THR A 5 -1.66 -20.86 15.91
C THR A 5 -1.56 -19.51 15.17
N MET A 6 -0.52 -18.70 15.43
CA MET A 6 -0.35 -17.40 14.76
C MET A 6 0.64 -17.40 13.58
N VAL A 7 1.45 -18.44 13.40
CA VAL A 7 2.55 -18.43 12.41
C VAL A 7 2.13 -18.98 11.04
N GLU A 8 1.14 -19.89 10.98
CA GLU A 8 0.73 -20.51 9.71
C GLU A 8 -0.12 -19.59 8.81
N HIS A 9 -0.85 -18.61 9.39
CA HIS A 9 -1.66 -17.67 8.58
C HIS A 9 -0.86 -16.55 7.92
N GLU A 10 0.34 -16.19 8.43
CA GLU A 10 1.19 -15.18 7.79
C GLU A 10 2.02 -15.74 6.62
N GLN A 11 2.32 -17.05 6.60
CA GLN A 11 3.20 -17.65 5.58
C GLN A 11 2.50 -18.08 4.29
N ASP A 12 1.24 -18.54 4.34
CA ASP A 12 0.55 -19.03 3.11
C ASP A 12 0.02 -17.90 2.22
N LEU A 13 -0.20 -16.70 2.76
CA LEU A 13 -0.68 -15.54 2.01
C LEU A 13 0.44 -14.82 1.23
N ASP A 14 1.70 -15.16 1.48
CA ASP A 14 2.87 -14.43 0.99
C ASP A 14 3.18 -14.74 -0.49
N GLU A 15 3.12 -16.00 -0.91
CA GLU A 15 3.38 -16.40 -2.31
C GLU A 15 2.24 -16.01 -3.25
N GLU A 16 0.99 -16.17 -2.81
CA GLU A 16 -0.19 -15.75 -3.58
C GLU A 16 -0.21 -14.23 -3.74
N SER A 17 0.12 -13.48 -2.69
CA SER A 17 0.25 -12.02 -2.75
C SER A 17 1.38 -11.59 -3.68
N GLU A 18 2.55 -12.24 -3.61
CA GLU A 18 3.66 -11.96 -4.55
C GLU A 18 3.25 -12.20 -6.00
N ARG A 19 2.60 -13.33 -6.29
CA ARG A 19 2.15 -13.66 -7.64
C ARG A 19 1.09 -12.68 -8.16
N ALA A 20 0.07 -12.38 -7.35
CA ALA A 20 -1.01 -11.47 -7.72
C ALA A 20 -0.54 -10.01 -7.83
N SER A 21 0.48 -9.61 -7.07
CA SER A 21 1.02 -8.26 -7.07
C SER A 21 2.21 -8.04 -8.02
N PHE A 22 2.75 -9.09 -8.65
CA PHE A 22 3.97 -9.00 -9.45
C PHE A 22 3.92 -7.89 -10.51
N ASP A 23 2.88 -7.88 -11.34
CA ASP A 23 2.71 -6.86 -12.38
C ASP A 23 2.56 -5.45 -11.79
N TYR A 24 1.92 -5.33 -10.64
CA TYR A 24 1.79 -4.07 -9.92
C TYR A 24 3.12 -3.59 -9.34
N ILE A 25 3.93 -4.50 -8.81
CA ILE A 25 5.29 -4.20 -8.34
C ILE A 25 6.16 -3.74 -9.50
N VAL A 26 6.10 -4.41 -10.65
CA VAL A 26 6.84 -3.99 -11.85
C VAL A 26 6.42 -2.58 -12.27
N ARG A 27 5.11 -2.31 -12.38
CA ARG A 27 4.59 -0.96 -12.70
C ARG A 27 5.01 0.07 -11.65
N ALA A 28 4.99 -0.30 -10.37
CA ALA A 28 5.40 0.58 -9.28
C ALA A 28 6.89 0.94 -9.39
N LYS A 29 7.76 -0.03 -9.69
CA LYS A 29 9.19 0.21 -9.95
C LYS A 29 9.41 1.18 -11.10
N HIS A 30 8.73 0.97 -12.23
CA HIS A 30 8.78 1.90 -13.37
C HIS A 30 8.34 3.30 -12.96
N LYS A 31 7.22 3.41 -12.23
CA LYS A 31 6.71 4.72 -11.80
C LYS A 31 7.63 5.44 -10.83
N ILE A 32 8.25 4.72 -9.91
CA ILE A 32 9.27 5.25 -9.00
C ILE A 32 10.48 5.74 -9.79
N ALA A 33 10.98 4.95 -10.75
CA ALA A 33 12.12 5.34 -11.57
C ALA A 33 11.85 6.61 -12.39
N GLU A 34 10.67 6.71 -13.03
CA GLU A 34 10.23 7.91 -13.73
C GLU A 34 10.17 9.13 -12.80
N THR A 35 9.60 8.95 -11.61
CA THR A 35 9.44 10.03 -10.63
C THR A 35 10.80 10.49 -10.10
N ALA A 36 11.69 9.55 -9.78
CA ALA A 36 13.05 9.84 -9.33
C ALA A 36 13.87 10.56 -10.41
N ALA A 37 13.71 10.21 -11.70
CA ALA A 37 14.38 10.89 -12.81
C ALA A 37 13.99 12.37 -12.93
N THR A 38 12.81 12.75 -12.42
CA THR A 38 12.35 14.14 -12.35
C THR A 38 12.67 14.84 -11.02
N GLY A 39 13.43 14.19 -10.12
CA GLY A 39 13.79 14.73 -8.80
C GLY A 39 12.70 14.55 -7.73
N GLY A 40 11.66 13.75 -8.00
CA GLY A 40 10.65 13.41 -7.01
C GLY A 40 11.15 12.39 -5.98
N THR A 41 10.53 12.37 -4.81
CA THR A 41 10.82 11.44 -3.69
C THR A 41 9.63 10.57 -3.28
N GLU A 42 8.51 10.75 -3.98
CA GLU A 42 7.25 10.09 -3.68
C GLU A 42 6.51 9.78 -5.00
N ALA A 43 6.10 8.53 -5.18
CA ALA A 43 5.28 8.09 -6.30
C ALA A 43 3.94 7.54 -5.79
N CYS A 44 2.83 7.95 -6.42
CA CYS A 44 1.51 7.39 -6.15
C CYS A 44 1.24 6.20 -7.08
N ILE A 45 1.06 5.02 -6.50
CA ILE A 45 0.75 3.78 -7.19
C ILE A 45 -0.76 3.55 -7.11
N PHE A 46 -1.39 3.43 -8.28
CA PHE A 46 -2.81 3.12 -8.38
C PHE A 46 -3.04 1.62 -8.15
N LEU A 47 -3.96 1.27 -7.26
CA LEU A 47 -4.30 -0.12 -6.96
C LEU A 47 -5.44 -0.68 -7.82
N GLY A 48 -6.32 0.18 -8.35
CA GLY A 48 -7.48 -0.25 -9.12
C GLY A 48 -8.67 0.70 -8.97
N SER A 49 -9.63 0.63 -9.90
CA SER A 49 -10.89 1.38 -9.84
C SER A 49 -11.84 0.86 -8.76
N GLU A 50 -11.56 -0.32 -8.20
CA GLU A 50 -12.39 -1.04 -7.23
C GLU A 50 -11.80 -1.11 -5.82
N GLY A 51 -10.66 -0.43 -5.59
CA GLY A 51 -10.18 -0.12 -4.23
C GLY A 51 -11.20 0.66 -3.37
N VAL A 52 -12.33 1.03 -4.01
CA VAL A 52 -13.54 1.64 -3.49
C VAL A 52 -14.33 0.76 -2.52
N SER A 53 -14.13 -0.57 -2.46
CA SER A 53 -14.76 -1.35 -1.37
C SER A 53 -14.16 -1.02 0.01
N ALA A 54 -12.97 -0.42 0.08
CA ALA A 54 -12.33 0.06 1.31
C ALA A 54 -13.09 1.22 2.00
N PHE A 55 -13.84 2.04 1.24
CA PHE A 55 -14.63 3.13 1.83
C PHE A 55 -15.75 2.61 2.75
N ASN A 56 -16.31 1.44 2.44
CA ASN A 56 -17.29 0.75 3.29
C ASN A 56 -16.64 -0.11 4.39
N CYS A 57 -15.39 -0.54 4.21
CA CYS A 57 -14.65 -1.31 5.24
C CYS A 57 -14.24 -0.47 6.44
N PHE A 58 -13.90 0.80 6.19
CA PHE A 58 -13.16 1.64 7.14
C PHE A 58 -13.81 3.00 7.36
N GLY A 59 -15.10 3.17 7.04
CA GLY A 59 -15.81 4.47 7.14
C GLY A 59 -15.55 5.21 8.46
N ASP A 60 -15.49 4.48 9.58
CA ASP A 60 -15.20 5.05 10.90
C ASP A 60 -13.73 5.43 11.10
N LEU A 61 -12.78 4.74 10.47
CA LEU A 61 -11.34 5.05 10.52
C LEU A 61 -10.94 6.14 9.50
N ILE A 62 -11.64 6.23 8.36
CA ILE A 62 -11.40 7.22 7.29
C ILE A 62 -12.04 8.58 7.61
N SER A 63 -13.09 8.61 8.44
CA SER A 63 -13.75 9.85 8.87
C SER A 63 -12.85 10.75 9.74
N ASN A 64 -11.86 10.17 10.42
CA ASN A 64 -10.81 10.90 11.11
C ASN A 64 -9.55 10.89 10.25
N GLU A 65 -8.99 12.06 9.95
CA GLU A 65 -7.75 12.32 9.19
C GLU A 65 -6.47 11.59 9.70
N ASN A 66 -6.62 10.60 10.59
CA ASN A 66 -5.61 9.74 11.17
C ASN A 66 -5.19 8.57 10.26
N PHE A 67 -5.87 8.32 9.15
CA PHE A 67 -5.56 7.15 8.30
C PHE A 67 -4.22 7.27 7.58
N ASP A 68 -3.83 8.48 7.16
CA ASP A 68 -2.49 8.79 6.61
C ASP A 68 -1.37 8.58 7.66
N ARG A 69 -1.74 8.43 8.93
CA ARG A 69 -0.83 8.17 10.06
C ARG A 69 -0.77 6.69 10.44
N THR A 70 -1.49 5.82 9.73
CA THR A 70 -1.44 4.37 9.98
C THR A 70 -0.01 3.89 9.82
N PRO A 71 0.60 3.29 10.86
CA PRO A 71 1.95 2.77 10.75
C PRO A 71 2.04 1.71 9.65
N GLN A 72 3.17 1.67 8.94
CA GLN A 72 3.40 0.69 7.86
C GLN A 72 3.22 -0.76 8.33
N SER A 73 3.58 -1.06 9.59
CA SER A 73 3.37 -2.37 10.22
C SER A 73 1.90 -2.76 10.40
N GLU A 74 1.00 -1.78 10.44
CA GLU A 74 -0.44 -1.99 10.64
C GLU A 74 -1.21 -2.05 9.30
N LEU A 75 -0.57 -1.67 8.19
CA LEU A 75 -1.19 -1.69 6.86
C LEU A 75 -1.58 -3.10 6.40
N TYR A 76 -0.83 -4.12 6.81
CA TYR A 76 -1.17 -5.50 6.46
C TYR A 76 -2.55 -5.91 7.01
N LYS A 77 -2.87 -5.50 8.24
CA LYS A 77 -4.19 -5.76 8.86
C LYS A 77 -5.30 -5.06 8.11
N LEU A 78 -5.04 -3.84 7.65
CA LEU A 78 -5.96 -3.09 6.81
C LEU A 78 -6.30 -3.86 5.53
N PHE A 79 -5.27 -4.30 4.82
CA PHE A 79 -5.44 -4.97 3.54
C PHE A 79 -5.87 -6.43 3.67
N ASN A 80 -5.89 -7.00 4.87
CA ASN A 80 -6.44 -8.34 5.12
C ASN A 80 -7.97 -8.35 5.34
N HIS A 81 -8.62 -7.18 5.29
CA HIS A 81 -10.06 -7.08 5.49
C HIS A 81 -10.83 -7.75 4.32
N PRO A 82 -11.87 -8.57 4.57
CA PRO A 82 -12.56 -9.35 3.53
C PRO A 82 -13.29 -8.50 2.47
N LEU A 83 -13.59 -7.25 2.80
CA LEU A 83 -14.18 -6.29 1.88
C LEU A 83 -13.12 -5.49 1.08
N CYS A 84 -11.83 -5.69 1.35
CA CYS A 84 -10.73 -5.13 0.56
C CYS A 84 -10.39 -6.12 -0.57
N GLN A 85 -11.13 -6.05 -1.68
CA GLN A 85 -10.95 -6.96 -2.82
C GLN A 85 -9.52 -6.92 -3.39
N ASP A 86 -8.93 -5.73 -3.48
CA ASP A 86 -7.53 -5.53 -3.90
C ASP A 86 -6.51 -5.73 -2.75
N GLY A 87 -6.95 -6.27 -1.62
CA GLY A 87 -6.14 -6.44 -0.42
C GLY A 87 -4.90 -7.30 -0.64
N ILE A 88 -5.02 -8.37 -1.44
CA ILE A 88 -3.89 -9.24 -1.82
C ILE A 88 -2.79 -8.44 -2.54
N ILE A 89 -3.19 -7.59 -3.50
CA ILE A 89 -2.27 -6.75 -4.28
C ILE A 89 -1.61 -5.71 -3.36
N ALA A 90 -2.41 -5.05 -2.52
CA ALA A 90 -1.91 -4.04 -1.59
C ALA A 90 -0.92 -4.61 -0.57
N ARG A 91 -1.15 -5.82 -0.05
CA ARG A 91 -0.22 -6.53 0.84
C ARG A 91 1.10 -6.86 0.14
N GLY A 92 1.04 -7.39 -1.08
CA GLY A 92 2.24 -7.68 -1.88
C GLY A 92 3.10 -6.44 -2.12
N LEU A 93 2.48 -5.30 -2.46
CA LEU A 93 3.16 -4.02 -2.59
C LEU A 93 3.76 -3.51 -1.27
N CYS A 94 3.02 -3.65 -0.15
CA CYS A 94 3.53 -3.26 1.17
C CYS A 94 4.74 -4.09 1.59
N ARG A 95 4.70 -5.40 1.35
CA ARG A 95 5.80 -6.32 1.64
C ARG A 95 7.03 -5.99 0.80
N TRP A 96 6.84 -5.82 -0.52
CA TRP A 96 7.92 -5.40 -1.41
C TRP A 96 8.55 -4.06 -0.98
N ALA A 97 7.73 -3.06 -0.67
CA ALA A 97 8.21 -1.76 -0.22
C ALA A 97 9.02 -1.88 1.08
N SER A 98 8.52 -2.63 2.06
CA SER A 98 9.19 -2.88 3.34
C SER A 98 10.54 -3.58 3.16
N GLY A 99 10.60 -4.63 2.33
CA GLY A 99 11.84 -5.34 2.01
C GLY A 99 12.86 -4.50 1.22
N SER A 100 12.40 -3.43 0.56
CA SER A 100 13.24 -2.52 -0.22
C SER A 100 13.64 -1.26 0.54
N GLY A 101 13.28 -1.13 1.82
CA GLY A 101 13.51 0.09 2.62
C GLY A 101 12.69 1.31 2.18
N LEU A 102 11.63 1.09 1.41
CA LEU A 102 10.69 2.11 0.98
C LEU A 102 9.61 2.32 2.05
N THR A 103 9.13 3.56 2.15
CA THR A 103 7.98 3.89 2.99
C THR A 103 6.72 3.83 2.16
N ILE A 104 5.68 3.14 2.64
CA ILE A 104 4.39 3.06 1.96
C ILE A 104 3.26 3.60 2.84
N ARG A 105 2.35 4.36 2.24
CA ARG A 105 1.17 4.93 2.92
C ARG A 105 -0.06 4.83 2.03
N PRO A 106 -1.24 4.46 2.57
CA PRO A 106 -2.48 4.56 1.83
C PRO A 106 -2.83 6.04 1.60
N ARG A 107 -3.34 6.37 0.42
CA ARG A 107 -3.81 7.71 0.06
C ARG A 107 -5.13 7.59 -0.70
N PHE A 108 -6.20 8.18 -0.18
CA PHE A 108 -7.49 8.22 -0.87
C PHE A 108 -7.65 9.53 -1.63
N LEU A 109 -7.72 9.47 -2.95
CA LEU A 109 -7.99 10.63 -3.79
C LEU A 109 -9.47 10.71 -4.12
N LYS A 110 -10.06 11.91 -4.01
CA LYS A 110 -11.45 12.15 -4.42
C LYS A 110 -11.58 12.00 -5.93
N VAL A 111 -12.63 11.31 -6.39
CA VAL A 111 -12.95 11.26 -7.82
C VAL A 111 -13.61 12.57 -8.22
N VAL A 112 -13.09 13.22 -9.27
CA VAL A 112 -13.67 14.47 -9.78
C VAL A 112 -15.11 14.23 -10.22
N GLY A 113 -16.05 15.04 -9.71
CA GLY A 113 -17.48 14.90 -10.01
C GLY A 113 -18.27 13.99 -9.07
N SER A 114 -17.64 13.41 -8.04
CA SER A 114 -18.34 12.60 -7.03
C SER A 114 -17.90 12.96 -5.61
N GLN A 115 -18.86 13.28 -4.76
CA GLN A 115 -18.58 13.59 -3.34
C GLN A 115 -18.34 12.32 -2.49
N TRP A 116 -18.85 11.18 -2.97
CA TRP A 116 -18.90 9.93 -2.23
C TRP A 116 -17.89 8.89 -2.74
N GLN A 117 -17.32 9.09 -3.92
CA GLN A 117 -16.32 8.18 -4.47
C GLN A 117 -14.91 8.69 -4.18
N ARG A 118 -14.09 7.78 -3.65
CA ARG A 118 -12.66 7.97 -3.48
C ARG A 118 -11.93 6.75 -3.99
N THR A 119 -10.78 6.96 -4.60
CA THR A 119 -9.92 5.88 -5.08
C THR A 119 -8.73 5.73 -4.16
N LEU A 120 -8.41 4.51 -3.79
CA LEU A 120 -7.22 4.18 -3.03
C LEU A 120 -5.98 4.15 -3.93
N TYR A 121 -4.94 4.85 -3.50
CA TYR A 121 -3.57 4.80 -3.99
C TYR A 121 -2.65 4.35 -2.85
N LEU A 122 -1.50 3.79 -3.20
CA LEU A 122 -0.38 3.65 -2.28
C LEU A 122 0.67 4.70 -2.65
N SER A 123 0.90 5.63 -1.72
CA SER A 123 2.03 6.53 -1.80
C SER A 123 3.28 5.77 -1.38
N VAL A 124 4.26 5.66 -2.28
CA VAL A 124 5.56 5.04 -2.01
C VAL A 124 6.61 6.13 -2.02
N SER A 125 7.31 6.32 -0.91
CA SER A 125 8.36 7.31 -0.77
C SER A 125 9.69 6.69 -0.39
N TRP A 126 10.77 7.36 -0.80
CA TRP A 126 12.14 6.99 -0.52
C TRP A 126 12.90 8.18 0.05
N LYS A 127 13.88 7.90 0.91
CA LYS A 127 14.82 8.94 1.33
C LYS A 127 15.70 9.27 0.13
N HIS A 128 15.92 10.55 -0.14
CA HIS A 128 17.03 10.95 -0.99
C HIS A 128 18.31 10.37 -0.37
N GLN A 129 19.03 9.53 -1.10
CA GLN A 129 20.45 9.35 -0.84
C GLN A 129 21.13 10.67 -1.22
N SER A 130 21.04 11.64 -0.33
CA SER A 130 21.78 12.89 -0.42
C SER A 130 22.26 13.18 0.99
N ASP A 131 23.27 12.39 1.38
CA ASP A 131 24.41 12.83 2.19
C ASP A 131 25.43 11.66 2.23
N GLN A 132 26.11 11.46 1.10
CA GLN A 132 27.54 11.14 1.15
C GLN A 132 28.26 12.47 1.00
N ALA A 133 28.42 13.17 2.12
CA ALA A 133 29.50 14.11 2.29
C ALA A 133 30.73 13.29 2.74
N ASP A 134 31.60 12.97 1.79
CA ASP A 134 33.07 13.05 1.88
C ASP A 134 33.70 12.56 0.56
#